data_AF-A0AAJ6CJB3-F1
#
_entry.id   AF-A0AAJ6CJB3-F1
#
_cell.length_a   1.000
_cell.length_b   1.000
_cell.length_c   1.000
_cell.angle_alpha   90.00
_cell.angle_beta   90.00
_cell.angle_gamma   90.00
#
_symmetry.space_group_name_H-M   'P 1'
#
loop_
_entity.id
_entity.type
_entity.pdbx_description
1 polymer ?
#
loop_
_entity_poly.entity_id
_entity_poly.type
_entity_poly.pdbx_seq_one_letter_code
_entity_poly.pdbx_strand_id
1 'polypeptide(L)'
;MASTSAWMPSLAFTQGFMAGQAVLLCLFLCLFRYCFMTSAPSSRARRQAEMAQRIHTLHTSLEARSAPPTYARVPYEQGVQACIDDLIAQVEYDAAEPESLGWLNVLLAQLLMTYRSYILRTGARIPSDELPSSATTEKAAARLVFERILNEALQNRTMNILDPLTVTDIDIGCRYPRCSHARVRSGGTIEVDIEYVDALTLGIDTRLWLHVPHYRFGALDAAMCLRVERFAGTLAIDITETDVRVYLHPGFVLDAHLSSVFGSKSKLHDVPKIEDIVLARLHLWIKHRFVWPHAWHIPLPGVAT
;
A
#
# COMPACT_ATOMS: atom_id res chain seq x y z
N MET A 1 24.64 -26.00 -101.95
CA MET A 1 25.66 -26.59 -101.06
C MET A 1 25.13 -26.44 -99.64
N ALA A 2 24.61 -27.54 -99.09
CA ALA A 2 25.21 -28.27 -97.95
C ALA A 2 25.01 -27.49 -96.63
N SER A 3 24.05 -27.94 -95.81
CA SER A 3 24.29 -28.66 -94.53
C SER A 3 24.32 -27.64 -93.37
N THR A 4 23.82 -27.85 -92.15
CA THR A 4 23.79 -29.02 -91.28
C THR A 4 22.71 -28.83 -90.22
N SER A 5 22.22 -29.97 -89.73
CA SER A 5 21.54 -30.17 -88.46
C SER A 5 22.27 -29.56 -87.25
N ALA A 6 21.52 -28.90 -86.36
CA ALA A 6 21.88 -28.77 -84.95
C ALA A 6 20.60 -28.84 -84.09
N TRP A 7 20.35 -30.02 -83.54
CA TRP A 7 19.43 -30.19 -82.41
C TRP A 7 20.11 -29.65 -81.15
N MET A 8 19.49 -28.68 -80.48
CA MET A 8 19.44 -28.46 -79.02
C MET A 8 18.97 -27.03 -78.70
N PRO A 9 18.38 -26.72 -77.52
CA PRO A 9 17.60 -27.57 -76.62
C PRO A 9 16.33 -26.87 -76.03
N SER A 10 15.44 -27.66 -75.43
CA SER A 10 14.70 -27.42 -74.15
C SER A 10 14.12 -26.06 -73.71
N LEU A 11 14.09 -25.00 -74.52
CA LEU A 11 13.61 -23.65 -74.12
C LEU A 11 12.09 -23.60 -73.85
N ALA A 12 11.28 -24.32 -74.62
CA ALA A 12 9.83 -24.33 -74.42
C ALA A 12 9.42 -24.97 -73.07
N PHE A 13 10.13 -26.01 -72.64
CA PHE A 13 9.85 -26.68 -71.37
C PHE A 13 10.29 -25.84 -70.17
N THR A 14 11.48 -25.21 -70.24
CA THR A 14 11.94 -24.30 -69.17
C THR A 14 11.08 -23.04 -69.08
N GLN A 15 10.61 -22.50 -70.21
CA GLN A 15 9.65 -21.39 -70.21
C GLN A 15 8.30 -21.79 -69.60
N GLY A 16 7.76 -22.96 -69.94
CA GLY A 16 6.51 -23.46 -69.35
C GLY A 16 6.63 -23.74 -67.85
N PHE A 17 7.77 -24.30 -67.41
CA PHE A 17 8.03 -24.54 -66.00
C PHE A 17 8.21 -23.23 -65.22
N MET A 18 8.96 -22.26 -65.74
CA MET A 18 9.12 -20.94 -65.11
C MET A 18 7.79 -20.18 -65.03
N ALA A 19 6.96 -20.25 -66.07
CA ALA A 19 5.62 -19.66 -66.06
C ALA A 19 4.70 -20.34 -65.03
N GLY A 20 4.74 -21.68 -64.92
CA GLY A 20 4.02 -22.44 -63.91
C GLY A 20 4.46 -22.09 -62.48
N GLN A 21 5.78 -21.99 -62.24
CA GLN A 21 6.33 -21.57 -60.96
C GLN A 21 5.95 -20.12 -60.61
N ALA A 22 5.92 -19.22 -61.60
CA ALA A 22 5.50 -17.84 -61.39
C ALA A 22 4.01 -17.75 -60.99
N VAL A 23 3.13 -18.54 -61.62
CA VAL A 23 1.72 -18.62 -61.24
C VAL A 23 1.57 -19.20 -59.84
N LEU A 24 2.30 -20.26 -59.51
CA LEU A 24 2.24 -20.88 -58.19
C LEU A 24 2.74 -19.95 -57.09
N LEU A 25 3.81 -19.20 -57.36
CA LEU A 25 4.36 -18.20 -56.45
C LEU A 25 3.42 -17.01 -56.29
N CYS A 26 2.75 -16.57 -57.36
CA CYS A 26 1.72 -15.53 -57.30
C CYS A 26 0.51 -16.01 -56.47
N LEU A 27 0.06 -17.25 -56.67
CA LEU A 27 -1.02 -17.86 -55.90
C LEU A 27 -0.63 -18.02 -54.42
N PHE A 28 0.61 -18.42 -54.14
CA PHE A 28 1.16 -18.48 -52.79
C PHE A 28 1.24 -17.11 -52.13
N LEU A 29 1.68 -16.06 -52.83
CA LEU A 29 1.70 -14.69 -52.32
C LEU A 29 0.29 -14.15 -52.06
N CYS A 30 -0.66 -14.43 -52.94
CA CYS A 30 -2.06 -14.10 -52.74
C CYS A 30 -2.64 -14.81 -51.52
N LEU A 31 -2.35 -16.11 -51.35
CA LEU A 31 -2.84 -16.91 -50.23
C LEU A 31 -2.15 -16.53 -48.92
N PHE A 32 -0.86 -16.16 -48.97
CA PHE A 32 -0.12 -15.60 -47.86
C PHE A 32 -0.69 -14.23 -47.45
N ARG A 33 -0.98 -13.34 -48.40
CA ARG A 33 -1.63 -12.06 -48.11
C ARG A 33 -3.04 -12.24 -47.57
N TYR A 34 -3.78 -13.23 -48.08
CA TYR A 34 -5.12 -13.56 -47.57
C TYR A 34 -5.05 -14.14 -46.15
N CYS A 35 -4.22 -15.16 -45.89
CA CYS A 35 -4.15 -15.85 -44.61
C CYS A 35 -3.37 -15.11 -43.51
N PHE A 36 -2.29 -14.40 -43.85
CA PHE A 36 -1.41 -13.75 -42.86
C PHE A 36 -1.66 -12.23 -42.69
N MET A 37 -2.10 -11.51 -43.74
CA MET A 37 -2.28 -10.04 -43.67
C MET A 37 -3.72 -9.59 -43.43
N THR A 38 -4.71 -10.48 -43.35
CA THR A 38 -6.05 -10.13 -42.84
C THR A 38 -6.22 -10.47 -41.35
N SER A 39 -5.20 -10.19 -40.54
CA SER A 39 -5.39 -10.01 -39.11
C SER A 39 -6.18 -8.70 -38.92
N ALA A 40 -7.47 -8.83 -38.58
CA ALA A 40 -8.49 -7.76 -38.67
C ALA A 40 -8.55 -6.84 -37.43
N PRO A 41 -7.99 -5.62 -37.48
CA PRO A 41 -8.37 -4.54 -36.55
C PRO A 41 -9.76 -3.97 -36.88
N SER A 42 -10.20 -4.07 -38.14
CA SER A 42 -11.48 -3.52 -38.62
C SER A 42 -12.71 -4.24 -38.03
N SER A 43 -12.62 -5.53 -37.71
CA SER A 43 -13.74 -6.29 -37.14
C SER A 43 -14.03 -5.92 -35.69
N ARG A 44 -12.99 -5.66 -34.88
CA ARG A 44 -13.15 -5.23 -33.49
C ARG A 44 -13.63 -3.78 -33.39
N ALA A 45 -13.01 -2.87 -34.13
CA ALA A 45 -13.40 -1.46 -34.16
C ALA A 45 -14.84 -1.29 -34.67
N ARG A 46 -15.22 -2.02 -35.72
CA ARG A 46 -16.60 -2.00 -36.25
C ARG A 46 -17.61 -2.59 -35.28
N ARG A 47 -17.29 -3.69 -34.60
CA ARG A 47 -18.14 -4.25 -33.53
C ARG A 47 -18.30 -3.29 -32.35
N GLN A 48 -17.23 -2.59 -31.96
CA GLN A 48 -17.29 -1.57 -30.90
C GLN A 48 -18.19 -0.39 -31.31
N ALA A 49 -18.03 0.11 -32.54
CA ALA A 49 -18.87 1.18 -33.06
C ALA A 49 -20.35 0.77 -33.15
N GLU A 50 -20.63 -0.44 -33.64
CA GLU A 50 -21.99 -0.99 -33.70
C GLU A 50 -22.59 -1.19 -32.29
N MET A 51 -21.79 -1.67 -31.34
CA MET A 51 -22.21 -1.81 -29.95
C MET A 51 -22.50 -0.46 -29.30
N ALA A 52 -21.67 0.56 -29.52
CA ALA A 52 -21.90 1.90 -29.03
C ALA A 52 -23.20 2.52 -29.58
N GLN A 53 -23.46 2.33 -30.88
CA GLN A 53 -24.72 2.77 -31.50
C GLN A 53 -25.93 2.07 -30.88
N ARG A 54 -25.86 0.75 -30.66
CA ARG A 54 -26.93 -0.01 -30.02
C ARG A 54 -27.18 0.43 -28.57
N ILE A 55 -26.13 0.72 -27.82
CA ILE A 55 -26.27 1.24 -26.45
C ILE A 55 -26.95 2.62 -26.49
N HIS A 56 -26.54 3.48 -27.42
CA HIS A 56 -27.13 4.80 -27.58
C HIS A 56 -28.62 4.74 -27.93
N THR A 57 -29.03 3.89 -28.88
CA THR A 57 -30.45 3.71 -29.23
C THR A 57 -31.27 3.13 -28.08
N LEU A 58 -30.68 2.22 -27.29
CA LEU A 58 -31.33 1.72 -26.08
C LEU A 58 -31.52 2.81 -25.04
N HIS A 59 -30.49 3.63 -24.77
CA HIS A 59 -30.57 4.76 -23.85
C HIS A 59 -31.66 5.75 -24.25
N THR A 60 -31.71 6.18 -25.52
CA THR A 60 -32.73 7.12 -25.98
C THR A 60 -34.14 6.53 -25.91
N SER A 61 -34.30 5.24 -26.20
CA SER A 61 -35.59 4.55 -26.04
C SER A 61 -36.03 4.43 -24.58
N LEU A 62 -35.09 4.29 -23.65
CA LEU A 62 -35.34 4.25 -22.21
C LEU A 62 -35.72 5.64 -21.70
N GLU A 63 -34.96 6.67 -22.05
CA GLU A 63 -35.24 8.07 -21.70
C GLU A 63 -36.60 8.54 -22.22
N ALA A 64 -37.01 8.11 -23.42
CA ALA A 64 -38.34 8.42 -23.95
C ALA A 64 -39.48 7.72 -23.19
N ARG A 65 -39.18 6.62 -22.46
CA ARG A 65 -40.16 5.81 -21.73
C ARG A 65 -40.15 6.07 -20.22
N SER A 66 -39.06 6.60 -19.67
CA SER A 66 -38.92 6.97 -18.26
C SER A 66 -39.04 8.47 -18.08
N ALA A 67 -39.77 8.92 -17.07
CA ALA A 67 -39.67 10.31 -16.64
C ALA A 67 -38.22 10.63 -16.25
N PRO A 68 -37.66 11.80 -16.63
CA PRO A 68 -36.33 12.18 -16.21
C PRO A 68 -36.27 12.19 -14.67
N PRO A 69 -35.19 11.69 -14.06
CA PRO A 69 -35.05 11.75 -12.61
C PRO A 69 -35.12 13.20 -12.15
N THR A 70 -35.79 13.42 -11.02
CA THR A 70 -35.92 14.76 -10.41
C THR A 70 -34.59 15.33 -9.93
N TYR A 71 -33.57 14.47 -9.80
CA TYR A 71 -32.20 14.84 -9.49
C TYR A 71 -31.35 14.79 -10.75
N ALA A 72 -30.63 15.88 -11.02
CA ALA A 72 -29.63 15.95 -12.08
C ALA A 72 -28.26 16.09 -11.43
N ARG A 73 -27.33 15.20 -11.80
CA ARG A 73 -25.95 15.25 -11.32
C ARG A 73 -25.26 16.49 -11.89
N VAL A 74 -24.49 17.19 -11.07
CA VAL A 74 -23.57 18.22 -11.57
C VAL A 74 -22.61 17.59 -12.58
N PRO A 75 -22.54 18.09 -13.84
CA PRO A 75 -21.59 17.59 -14.82
C PRO A 75 -20.16 17.73 -14.31
N TYR A 76 -19.34 16.69 -14.47
CA TYR A 76 -17.92 16.70 -14.06
C TYR A 76 -17.11 17.85 -14.69
N GLU A 77 -17.56 18.40 -15.82
CA GLU A 77 -16.96 19.55 -16.50
C GLU A 77 -17.06 20.87 -15.70
N GLN A 78 -17.97 20.96 -14.73
CA GLN A 78 -18.15 22.14 -13.86
C GLN A 78 -17.10 22.23 -12.74
N GLY A 79 -16.18 21.26 -12.66
CA GLY A 79 -15.05 21.23 -11.74
C GLY A 79 -15.30 20.38 -10.50
N VAL A 80 -14.20 19.89 -9.92
CA VAL A 80 -14.21 18.94 -8.78
C VAL A 80 -14.92 19.52 -7.56
N GLN A 81 -14.74 20.82 -7.27
CA GLN A 81 -15.35 21.46 -6.11
C GLN A 81 -16.89 21.47 -6.20
N ALA A 82 -17.45 21.85 -7.35
CA ALA A 82 -18.91 21.84 -7.55
C ALA A 82 -19.50 20.43 -7.44
N CYS A 83 -18.76 19.41 -7.90
CA CYS A 83 -19.16 18.01 -7.75
C CYS A 83 -19.14 17.55 -6.29
N ILE A 84 -18.16 18.01 -5.50
CA ILE A 84 -18.08 17.71 -4.07
C ILE A 84 -19.22 18.40 -3.30
N ASP A 85 -19.51 19.67 -3.63
CA ASP A 85 -20.59 20.41 -2.98
C ASP A 85 -21.97 19.78 -3.28
N ASP A 86 -22.21 19.34 -4.53
CA ASP A 86 -23.39 18.56 -4.91
C ASP A 86 -23.46 17.21 -4.17
N LEU A 87 -22.32 16.52 -4.04
CA LEU A 87 -22.24 15.26 -3.28
C LEU A 87 -22.62 15.46 -1.82
N ILE A 88 -22.05 16.47 -1.16
CA ILE A 88 -22.34 16.77 0.25
C ILE A 88 -23.83 17.10 0.43
N ALA A 89 -24.41 17.88 -0.49
CA ALA A 89 -25.83 18.20 -0.49
C ALA A 89 -26.72 16.97 -0.68
N GLN A 90 -26.36 16.06 -1.61
CA GLN A 90 -27.10 14.82 -1.86
C GLN A 90 -27.03 13.82 -0.71
N VAL A 91 -25.94 13.82 0.05
CA VAL A 91 -25.76 12.96 1.23
C VAL A 91 -26.38 13.59 2.49
N GLU A 92 -26.94 14.80 2.38
CA GLU A 92 -27.57 15.54 3.48
C GLU A 92 -26.63 15.71 4.69
N TYR A 93 -25.32 15.83 4.43
CA TYR A 93 -24.33 15.96 5.49
C TYR A 93 -24.33 17.37 6.07
N ASP A 94 -24.59 17.48 7.37
CA ASP A 94 -24.50 18.74 8.11
C ASP A 94 -23.09 18.94 8.67
N ALA A 95 -22.39 19.95 8.18
CA ALA A 95 -21.04 20.30 8.62
C ALA A 95 -21.01 21.01 9.99
N ALA A 96 -22.16 21.35 10.59
CA ALA A 96 -22.23 22.08 11.84
C ALA A 96 -21.84 21.24 13.07
N GLU A 97 -22.19 19.95 13.09
CA GLU A 97 -21.92 19.06 14.23
C GLU A 97 -20.94 17.94 13.86
N PRO A 98 -19.82 17.81 14.60
CA PRO A 98 -18.85 16.76 14.32
C PRO A 98 -19.36 15.39 14.77
N GLU A 99 -19.15 14.37 13.96
CA GLU A 99 -19.68 13.03 14.25
C GLU A 99 -18.89 12.30 15.34
N SER A 100 -19.61 11.51 16.15
CA SER A 100 -19.04 10.77 17.28
C SER A 100 -18.34 9.46 16.91
N LEU A 101 -18.66 8.86 15.75
CA LEU A 101 -18.10 7.59 15.25
C LEU A 101 -18.25 6.40 16.23
N GLY A 102 -19.29 6.39 17.07
CA GLY A 102 -19.47 5.36 18.10
C GLY A 102 -19.49 3.92 17.57
N TRP A 103 -20.18 3.68 16.46
CA TRP A 103 -20.24 2.35 15.83
C TRP A 103 -18.87 1.90 15.29
N LEU A 104 -18.07 2.82 14.73
CA LEU A 104 -16.73 2.53 14.21
C LEU A 104 -15.80 2.12 15.36
N ASN A 105 -15.89 2.79 16.51
CA ASN A 105 -15.14 2.44 17.71
C ASN A 105 -15.42 1.00 18.17
N VAL A 106 -16.69 0.57 18.11
CA VAL A 106 -17.07 -0.82 18.45
C VAL A 106 -16.44 -1.81 17.45
N LEU A 107 -16.48 -1.52 16.15
CA LEU A 107 -15.87 -2.38 15.14
C LEU A 107 -14.35 -2.46 15.26
N LEU A 108 -13.68 -1.33 15.48
CA LEU A 108 -12.23 -1.28 15.71
C LEU A 108 -11.85 -2.07 16.97
N ALA A 109 -12.62 -1.93 18.04
CA ALA A 109 -12.42 -2.70 19.25
C ALA A 109 -12.60 -4.21 19.01
N GLN A 110 -13.63 -4.64 18.27
CA GLN A 110 -13.85 -6.04 17.92
C GLN A 110 -12.73 -6.61 17.04
N LEU A 111 -12.25 -5.84 16.06
CA LEU A 111 -11.13 -6.23 15.20
C LEU A 111 -9.86 -6.41 16.01
N LEU A 112 -9.51 -5.42 16.85
CA LEU A 112 -8.33 -5.48 17.70
C LEU A 112 -8.44 -6.56 18.76
N MET A 113 -9.62 -6.79 19.34
CA MET A 113 -9.87 -7.92 20.24
C MET A 113 -9.59 -9.24 19.53
N THR A 114 -10.06 -9.40 18.30
CA THR A 114 -9.84 -10.62 17.52
C THR A 114 -8.35 -10.83 17.24
N TYR A 115 -7.66 -9.79 16.77
CA TYR A 115 -6.22 -9.83 16.49
C TYR A 115 -5.39 -10.09 17.75
N ARG A 116 -5.67 -9.38 18.86
CA ARG A 116 -5.04 -9.63 20.15
C ARG A 116 -5.30 -11.04 20.63
N SER A 117 -6.53 -11.52 20.54
CA SER A 117 -6.83 -12.89 20.92
C SER A 117 -6.04 -13.87 20.05
N TYR A 118 -5.80 -13.58 18.79
CA TYR A 118 -5.00 -14.43 17.91
C TYR A 118 -3.51 -14.42 18.30
N ILE A 119 -2.95 -13.25 18.65
CA ILE A 119 -1.57 -13.13 19.16
C ILE A 119 -1.39 -13.72 20.57
N LEU A 120 -2.41 -13.60 21.43
CA LEU A 120 -2.36 -14.00 22.84
C LEU A 120 -2.87 -15.42 23.08
N ARG A 121 -3.67 -16.00 22.18
CA ARG A 121 -4.05 -17.43 22.19
C ARG A 121 -2.81 -18.23 21.82
N THR A 122 -1.93 -18.43 22.81
CA THR A 122 -1.16 -19.64 23.12
C THR A 122 -0.02 -19.24 24.06
N GLY A 123 -0.31 -19.24 25.37
CA GLY A 123 0.68 -19.26 26.44
C GLY A 123 0.93 -20.69 26.96
N ALA A 124 0.81 -21.71 26.10
CA ALA A 124 0.96 -23.10 26.51
C ALA A 124 2.20 -23.71 25.86
N ARG A 125 3.27 -23.79 26.68
CA ARG A 125 4.60 -24.39 26.45
C ARG A 125 5.55 -23.58 25.56
N ILE A 126 6.35 -22.77 26.23
CA ILE A 126 7.65 -22.33 25.75
C ILE A 126 8.63 -23.50 26.04
N PRO A 127 9.24 -24.16 25.04
CA PRO A 127 10.50 -24.85 25.24
C PRO A 127 11.55 -23.81 25.63
N SER A 128 12.33 -24.08 26.67
CA SER A 128 13.18 -23.10 27.40
C SER A 128 14.23 -22.34 26.57
N ASP A 129 14.45 -22.70 25.30
CA ASP A 129 15.43 -22.07 24.40
C ASP A 129 14.84 -21.01 23.45
N GLU A 130 13.52 -20.86 23.36
CA GLU A 130 12.89 -19.90 22.42
C GLU A 130 12.49 -18.58 23.09
N LEU A 131 12.68 -17.46 22.38
CA LEU A 131 12.32 -16.12 22.84
C LEU A 131 10.79 -16.00 23.05
N PRO A 132 10.31 -15.28 24.09
CA PRO A 132 8.88 -15.09 24.34
C PRO A 132 8.11 -14.49 23.15
N SER A 133 8.75 -13.58 22.40
CA SER A 133 8.24 -12.98 21.17
C SER A 133 8.10 -13.95 19.98
N SER A 134 8.65 -15.17 20.08
CA SER A 134 8.59 -16.22 19.06
C SER A 134 7.72 -17.41 19.46
N ALA A 135 7.03 -17.34 20.61
CA ALA A 135 6.26 -18.46 21.15
C ALA A 135 5.10 -18.96 20.26
N THR A 136 4.66 -18.17 19.28
CA THR A 136 3.60 -18.55 18.33
C THR A 136 3.90 -17.95 16.97
N THR A 137 3.39 -18.53 15.89
CA THR A 137 3.54 -18.02 14.51
C THR A 137 3.09 -16.57 14.38
N GLU A 138 2.02 -16.20 15.08
CA GLU A 138 1.47 -14.84 15.10
C GLU A 138 2.35 -13.87 15.86
N LYS A 139 2.83 -14.28 17.05
CA LYS A 139 3.77 -13.48 17.85
C LYS A 139 5.08 -13.27 17.08
N ALA A 140 5.57 -14.31 16.42
CA ALA A 140 6.75 -14.21 15.56
C ALA A 140 6.52 -13.25 14.38
N ALA A 141 5.34 -13.26 13.77
CA ALA A 141 4.99 -12.29 12.73
C ALA A 141 4.94 -10.85 13.28
N ALA A 142 4.30 -10.65 14.45
CA ALA A 142 4.26 -9.35 15.11
C ALA A 142 5.68 -8.87 15.49
N ARG A 143 6.51 -9.76 16.02
CA ARG A 143 7.93 -9.53 16.32
C ARG A 143 8.67 -9.01 15.10
N LEU A 144 8.57 -9.69 13.95
CA LEU A 144 9.23 -9.28 12.71
C LEU A 144 8.77 -7.90 12.25
N VAL A 145 7.48 -7.58 12.41
CA VAL A 145 6.95 -6.25 12.08
C VAL A 145 7.55 -5.17 12.99
N PHE A 146 7.59 -5.39 14.30
CA PHE A 146 8.18 -4.43 15.25
C PHE A 146 9.70 -4.30 15.07
N GLU A 147 10.42 -5.40 14.88
CA GLU A 147 11.86 -5.38 14.57
C GLU A 147 12.13 -4.59 13.29
N ARG A 148 11.32 -4.78 12.24
CA ARG A 148 11.45 -4.00 11.00
C ARG A 148 11.28 -2.51 11.26
N ILE A 149 10.20 -2.12 11.93
CA ILE A 149 9.90 -0.71 12.23
C ILE A 149 11.03 -0.07 13.05
N LEU A 150 11.44 -0.73 14.13
CA LEU A 150 12.50 -0.24 15.02
C LEU A 150 13.84 -0.10 14.29
N ASN A 151 14.23 -1.11 13.52
CA ASN A 151 15.49 -1.06 12.78
C ASN A 151 15.45 -0.04 11.64
N GLU A 152 14.34 0.08 10.92
CA GLU A 152 14.15 1.10 9.89
C GLU A 152 14.21 2.52 10.46
N ALA A 153 13.63 2.75 11.64
CA ALA A 153 13.72 4.03 12.34
C ALA A 153 15.17 4.41 12.71
N LEU A 154 16.02 3.42 12.97
CA LEU A 154 17.41 3.60 13.41
C LEU A 154 18.44 3.50 12.28
N GLN A 155 18.08 2.95 11.12
CA GLN A 155 18.98 2.70 9.98
C GLN A 155 19.73 3.96 9.56
N ASN A 156 21.07 3.87 9.46
CA ASN A 156 21.99 4.96 9.09
C ASN A 156 21.96 6.21 10.00
N ARG A 157 21.32 6.11 11.19
CA ARG A 157 21.04 7.27 12.06
C ARG A 157 21.61 7.14 13.48
N THR A 158 22.14 5.98 13.84
CA THR A 158 22.75 5.68 15.17
C THR A 158 24.28 5.70 15.18
N MET A 159 24.93 6.16 14.10
CA MET A 159 26.42 6.19 13.99
C MET A 159 27.11 4.85 14.32
N ASN A 160 26.44 3.72 14.04
CA ASN A 160 26.91 2.37 14.34
C ASN A 160 27.17 2.08 15.83
N ILE A 161 26.54 2.86 16.72
CA ILE A 161 26.64 2.68 18.18
C ILE A 161 25.80 1.49 18.64
N LEU A 162 24.67 1.22 17.98
CA LEU A 162 23.77 0.11 18.34
C LEU A 162 23.77 -0.95 17.23
N ASP A 163 23.81 -2.21 17.63
CA ASP A 163 23.45 -3.33 16.77
C ASP A 163 21.94 -3.33 16.46
N PRO A 164 21.51 -4.10 15.44
CA PRO A 164 20.09 -4.25 15.14
C PRO A 164 19.29 -4.64 16.39
N LEU A 165 18.16 -3.97 16.58
CA LEU A 165 17.24 -4.22 17.68
C LEU A 165 16.49 -5.53 17.43
N THR A 166 16.56 -6.43 18.40
CA THR A 166 15.76 -7.66 18.42
C THR A 166 14.63 -7.51 19.43
N VAL A 167 13.42 -7.97 19.08
CA VAL A 167 12.27 -7.86 19.98
C VAL A 167 12.17 -9.16 20.77
N THR A 168 12.25 -9.06 22.10
CA THR A 168 12.25 -10.19 23.03
C THR A 168 10.88 -10.51 23.59
N ASP A 169 10.07 -9.49 23.86
CA ASP A 169 8.73 -9.62 24.43
C ASP A 169 7.77 -8.56 23.88
N ILE A 170 6.49 -8.90 23.77
CA ILE A 170 5.46 -8.03 23.17
C ILE A 170 4.19 -8.09 24.02
N ASP A 171 3.83 -6.95 24.60
CA ASP A 171 2.53 -6.71 25.21
C ASP A 171 1.79 -5.58 24.45
N ILE A 172 0.63 -5.92 23.90
CA ILE A 172 -0.18 -5.04 23.04
C ILE A 172 -1.24 -4.30 23.88
N GLY A 173 -1.26 -4.49 25.20
CA GLY A 173 -2.21 -3.83 26.11
C GLY A 173 -3.63 -4.40 26.04
N CYS A 174 -4.56 -3.71 26.70
CA CYS A 174 -5.94 -4.18 26.90
C CYS A 174 -7.04 -3.18 26.53
N ARG A 175 -6.69 -1.94 26.16
CA ARG A 175 -7.64 -0.86 25.79
C ARG A 175 -7.74 -0.71 24.28
N TYR A 176 -8.65 0.13 23.79
CA TYR A 176 -8.92 0.27 22.36
C TYR A 176 -8.82 1.74 21.94
N PRO A 177 -8.41 2.03 20.68
CA PRO A 177 -8.39 3.38 20.15
C PRO A 177 -9.81 3.92 20.01
N ARG A 178 -9.94 5.22 20.21
CA ARG A 178 -11.19 5.97 20.06
C ARG A 178 -11.04 6.98 18.94
N CYS A 179 -11.89 6.86 17.94
CA CYS A 179 -12.13 7.86 16.92
C CYS A 179 -13.27 8.77 17.37
N SER A 180 -13.13 10.07 17.15
CA SER A 180 -14.13 11.08 17.49
C SER A 180 -14.01 12.31 16.60
N HIS A 181 -15.00 13.20 16.68
CA HIS A 181 -15.03 14.47 15.98
C HIS A 181 -14.75 14.38 14.48
N ALA A 182 -15.44 13.45 13.80
CA ALA A 182 -15.35 13.32 12.35
C ALA A 182 -15.94 14.56 11.69
N ARG A 183 -15.19 15.19 10.78
CA ARG A 183 -15.62 16.38 10.06
C ARG A 183 -15.19 16.34 8.60
N VAL A 184 -16.06 16.77 7.71
CA VAL A 184 -15.73 16.95 6.28
C VAL A 184 -15.24 18.37 6.06
N ARG A 185 -14.04 18.53 5.48
CA ARG A 185 -13.47 19.84 5.12
C ARG A 185 -13.82 20.19 3.67
N SER A 186 -13.82 21.49 3.35
CA SER A 186 -13.92 22.00 1.98
C SER A 186 -12.87 21.34 1.08
N GLY A 187 -13.32 20.57 0.09
CA GLY A 187 -12.46 19.76 -0.79
C GLY A 187 -12.62 18.25 -0.60
N GLY A 188 -13.54 17.79 0.26
CA GLY A 188 -13.87 16.37 0.40
C GLY A 188 -12.93 15.58 1.32
N THR A 189 -11.93 16.24 1.91
CA THR A 189 -11.05 15.63 2.91
C THR A 189 -11.81 15.42 4.21
N ILE A 190 -11.73 14.21 4.76
CA ILE A 190 -12.35 13.85 6.04
C ILE A 190 -11.28 13.89 7.12
N GLU A 191 -11.52 14.64 8.19
CA GLU A 191 -10.66 14.68 9.38
C GLU A 191 -11.32 13.93 10.54
N VAL A 192 -10.54 13.12 11.25
CA VAL A 192 -10.98 12.31 12.38
C VAL A 192 -9.95 12.41 13.50
N ASP A 193 -10.38 12.76 14.70
CA ASP A 193 -9.50 12.77 15.87
C ASP A 193 -9.40 11.35 16.45
N ILE A 194 -8.18 10.84 16.57
CA ILE A 194 -7.87 9.51 17.09
C ILE A 194 -7.11 9.67 18.40
N GLU A 195 -7.56 8.95 19.43
CA GLU A 195 -6.89 8.86 20.72
C GLU A 195 -6.80 7.40 21.16
N TYR A 196 -5.59 6.97 21.50
CA TYR A 196 -5.30 5.65 22.02
C TYR A 196 -4.48 5.80 23.30
N VAL A 197 -5.10 5.45 24.43
CA VAL A 197 -4.47 5.48 25.76
C VAL A 197 -4.46 4.06 26.30
N ASP A 198 -3.29 3.45 26.34
CA ASP A 198 -3.05 2.08 26.78
C ASP A 198 -1.59 1.89 27.15
N ALA A 199 -1.23 0.83 27.87
CA ALA A 199 0.14 0.53 28.23
C ALA A 199 0.71 -0.56 27.32
N LEU A 200 1.23 -0.19 26.14
CA LEU A 200 1.90 -1.13 25.25
C LEU A 200 3.37 -1.23 25.66
N THR A 201 3.87 -2.44 25.87
CA THR A 201 5.27 -2.66 26.24
C THR A 201 5.97 -3.60 25.26
N LEU A 202 7.17 -3.21 24.85
CA LEU A 202 8.01 -3.95 23.95
C LEU A 202 9.37 -4.18 24.62
N GLY A 203 9.70 -5.45 24.87
CA GLY A 203 11.03 -5.87 25.27
C GLY A 203 11.95 -5.88 24.06
N ILE A 204 13.11 -5.24 24.18
CA ILE A 204 14.08 -5.08 23.10
C ILE A 204 15.45 -5.51 23.63
N ASP A 205 16.19 -6.28 22.86
CA ASP A 205 17.58 -6.64 23.14
C ASP A 205 18.49 -6.17 22.00
N THR A 206 19.63 -5.58 22.37
CA THR A 206 20.62 -5.04 21.45
C THR A 206 22.02 -5.06 22.07
N ARG A 207 23.03 -4.73 21.27
CA ARG A 207 24.40 -4.51 21.73
C ARG A 207 24.85 -3.10 21.47
N LEU A 208 25.43 -2.49 22.49
CA LEU A 208 26.03 -1.18 22.45
C LEU A 208 27.52 -1.30 22.15
N TRP A 209 27.96 -0.74 21.02
CA TRP A 209 29.37 -0.64 20.65
C TRP A 209 30.03 0.61 21.24
N LEU A 210 31.13 0.40 21.95
CA LEU A 210 32.02 1.44 22.44
C LEU A 210 33.12 1.68 21.41
N HIS A 211 33.30 2.93 20.99
CA HIS A 211 34.30 3.32 19.98
C HIS A 211 35.55 3.98 20.58
N VAL A 212 35.77 3.86 21.89
CA VAL A 212 36.90 4.50 22.59
C VAL A 212 37.80 3.44 23.19
N PRO A 213 39.14 3.43 22.95
CA PRO A 213 39.92 4.42 22.18
C PRO A 213 39.96 4.18 20.65
N HIS A 214 39.53 3.01 20.16
CA HIS A 214 39.45 2.68 18.73
C HIS A 214 38.02 2.24 18.35
N TYR A 215 37.68 2.28 17.06
CA TYR A 215 36.37 1.84 16.56
C TYR A 215 36.07 0.39 16.97
N ARG A 216 34.85 0.15 17.48
CA ARG A 216 34.38 -1.14 18.04
C ARG A 216 35.36 -1.76 19.06
N PHE A 217 35.83 -0.96 20.00
CA PHE A 217 36.70 -1.39 21.10
C PHE A 217 36.05 -2.46 21.99
N GLY A 218 34.74 -2.33 22.25
CA GLY A 218 34.01 -3.29 23.05
C GLY A 218 32.51 -3.25 22.76
N ALA A 219 31.83 -4.34 23.08
CA ALA A 219 30.38 -4.45 23.01
C ALA A 219 29.81 -4.70 24.40
N LEU A 220 28.68 -4.08 24.71
CA LEU A 220 27.93 -4.26 25.95
C LEU A 220 26.50 -4.69 25.61
N ASP A 221 26.08 -5.84 26.14
CA ASP A 221 24.70 -6.31 25.97
C ASP A 221 23.75 -5.34 26.68
N ALA A 222 22.67 -4.98 26.00
CA ALA A 222 21.73 -3.94 26.40
C ALA A 222 20.29 -4.44 26.22
N ALA A 223 19.60 -4.59 27.35
CA ALA A 223 18.16 -4.84 27.36
C ALA A 223 17.43 -3.50 27.51
N MET A 224 16.40 -3.28 26.71
CA MET A 224 15.57 -2.09 26.74
C MET A 224 14.10 -2.46 26.83
N CYS A 225 13.31 -1.61 27.48
CA CYS A 225 11.86 -1.74 27.55
C CYS A 225 11.22 -0.44 27.07
N LEU A 226 10.58 -0.50 25.89
CA LEU A 226 9.81 0.59 25.31
C LEU A 226 8.37 0.49 25.79
N ARG A 227 7.85 1.54 26.41
CA ARG A 227 6.45 1.68 26.79
C ARG A 227 5.82 2.84 26.02
N VAL A 228 4.67 2.59 25.38
CA VAL A 228 3.84 3.64 24.79
C VAL A 228 2.58 3.76 25.64
N GLU A 229 2.30 4.95 26.17
CA GLU A 229 1.18 5.21 27.08
C GLU A 229 0.02 5.92 26.39
N ARG A 230 0.35 6.79 25.43
CA ARG A 230 -0.64 7.56 24.68
C ARG A 230 -0.17 7.86 23.29
N PHE A 231 -1.07 7.66 22.34
CA PHE A 231 -0.96 8.16 20.98
C PHE A 231 -2.22 8.92 20.64
N ALA A 232 -2.11 10.18 20.25
CA ALA A 232 -3.25 10.99 19.86
C ALA A 232 -2.93 11.87 18.66
N GLY A 233 -3.90 12.14 17.80
CA GLY A 233 -3.73 13.07 16.70
C GLY A 233 -4.93 13.10 15.76
N THR A 234 -4.90 14.04 14.82
CA THR A 234 -5.95 14.17 13.80
C THR A 234 -5.51 13.44 12.53
N LEU A 235 -6.24 12.38 12.18
CA LEU A 235 -6.12 11.67 10.92
C LEU A 235 -6.90 12.41 9.84
N ALA A 236 -6.31 12.55 8.66
CA ALA A 236 -6.96 13.06 7.47
C ALA A 236 -7.01 11.98 6.39
N ILE A 237 -8.14 11.87 5.73
CA ILE A 237 -8.42 10.92 4.67
C ILE A 237 -8.84 11.71 3.45
N ASP A 238 -8.16 11.48 2.34
CA ASP A 238 -8.41 12.13 1.06
C ASP A 238 -8.48 11.08 -0.04
N ILE A 239 -9.43 11.23 -0.97
CA ILE A 239 -9.62 10.28 -2.06
C ILE A 239 -9.19 10.97 -3.35
N THR A 240 -8.16 10.42 -3.99
CA THR A 240 -7.68 10.87 -5.30
C THR A 240 -8.24 9.98 -6.41
N GLU A 241 -7.90 10.28 -7.66
CA GLU A 241 -8.33 9.49 -8.81
C GLU A 241 -7.83 8.04 -8.74
N THR A 242 -6.66 7.79 -8.15
CA THR A 242 -5.99 6.48 -8.20
C THR A 242 -5.87 5.80 -6.84
N ASP A 243 -5.88 6.56 -5.76
CA ASP A 243 -5.66 6.05 -4.41
C ASP A 243 -6.44 6.80 -3.34
N VAL A 244 -6.58 6.15 -2.18
CA VAL A 244 -6.99 6.79 -0.92
C VAL A 244 -5.73 7.13 -0.15
N ARG A 245 -5.55 8.41 0.17
CA ARG A 245 -4.44 8.93 0.98
C ARG A 245 -4.90 9.09 2.41
N VAL A 246 -4.18 8.43 3.31
CA VAL A 246 -4.40 8.52 4.75
C VAL A 246 -3.15 9.10 5.40
N TYR A 247 -3.26 10.24 6.09
CA TYR A 247 -2.13 10.89 6.74
C TYR A 247 -2.52 11.53 8.07
N LEU A 248 -1.53 11.78 8.91
CA LEU A 248 -1.66 12.39 10.22
C LEU A 248 -1.24 13.85 10.15
N HIS A 249 -1.95 14.72 10.88
CA HIS A 249 -1.55 16.11 11.05
C HIS A 249 -0.26 16.23 11.90
N PRO A 250 0.55 17.27 11.70
CA PRO A 250 1.86 17.41 12.35
C PRO A 250 1.82 17.62 13.87
N GLY A 251 0.64 17.88 14.45
CA GLY A 251 0.44 18.07 15.89
C GLY A 251 0.12 16.80 16.68
N PHE A 252 0.57 15.62 16.22
CA PHE A 252 0.32 14.38 16.94
C PHE A 252 1.12 14.29 18.24
N VAL A 253 0.53 13.62 19.23
CA VAL A 253 1.11 13.33 20.54
C VAL A 253 1.51 11.86 20.57
N LEU A 254 2.74 11.59 20.99
CA LEU A 254 3.24 10.25 21.26
C LEU A 254 3.97 10.29 22.60
N ASP A 255 3.27 9.86 23.65
CA ASP A 255 3.83 9.72 24.99
C ASP A 255 4.42 8.31 25.11
N ALA A 256 5.74 8.23 25.00
CA ALA A 256 6.49 6.99 25.05
C ALA A 256 7.72 7.14 25.96
N HIS A 257 8.01 6.08 26.70
CA HIS A 257 9.13 5.99 27.62
C HIS A 257 10.00 4.79 27.25
N LEU A 258 11.30 4.95 27.29
CA LEU A 258 12.26 3.89 27.05
C LEU A 258 13.17 3.80 28.27
N SER A 259 13.35 2.59 28.79
CA SER A 259 14.29 2.30 29.88
C SER A 259 15.31 1.28 29.41
N SER A 260 16.56 1.41 29.85
CA SER A 260 17.67 0.58 29.41
C SER A 260 18.52 0.06 30.57
N VAL A 261 18.92 -1.21 30.47
CA VAL A 261 19.83 -1.87 31.40
C VAL A 261 20.97 -2.47 30.60
N PHE A 262 22.20 -2.08 30.93
CA PHE A 262 23.39 -2.54 30.24
C PHE A 262 24.18 -3.50 31.12
N GLY A 263 24.47 -4.71 30.63
CA GLY A 263 25.28 -5.74 31.28
C GLY A 263 24.72 -6.30 32.60
N SER A 264 25.15 -7.51 32.96
CA SER A 264 24.66 -8.23 34.17
C SER A 264 25.22 -7.71 35.51
N LYS A 265 26.25 -6.85 35.48
CA LYS A 265 26.98 -6.34 36.66
C LYS A 265 27.24 -4.82 36.64
N SER A 266 26.82 -4.11 35.59
CA SER A 266 27.13 -2.70 35.43
C SER A 266 26.17 -1.85 36.26
N LYS A 267 26.70 -0.95 37.09
CA LYS A 267 25.94 0.13 37.75
C LYS A 267 25.46 1.23 36.79
N LEU A 268 25.55 0.98 35.47
CA LEU A 268 25.14 1.89 34.40
C LEU A 268 23.68 1.58 34.06
N HIS A 269 22.80 1.96 34.99
CA HIS A 269 21.37 2.07 34.74
C HIS A 269 21.10 3.41 34.08
N ASP A 270 20.13 3.45 33.16
CA ASP A 270 19.61 4.66 32.54
C ASP A 270 20.70 5.49 31.86
N VAL A 271 21.12 5.09 30.65
CA VAL A 271 21.97 5.96 29.82
C VAL A 271 21.04 6.85 28.98
N PRO A 272 20.65 8.05 29.48
CA PRO A 272 19.53 8.81 28.93
C PRO A 272 19.71 9.16 27.45
N LYS A 273 20.98 9.33 27.03
CA LYS A 273 21.30 9.68 25.64
C LYS A 273 20.87 8.61 24.63
N ILE A 274 20.92 7.31 24.98
CA ILE A 274 20.52 6.25 24.04
C ILE A 274 19.00 6.17 23.97
N GLU A 275 18.35 6.27 25.11
CA GLU A 275 16.88 6.24 25.21
C GLU A 275 16.26 7.39 24.42
N ASP A 276 16.75 8.61 24.63
CA ASP A 276 16.33 9.81 23.91
C ASP A 276 16.57 9.68 22.40
N ILE A 277 17.71 9.11 21.99
CA ILE A 277 18.01 8.88 20.58
C ILE A 277 16.96 7.93 19.98
N VAL A 278 16.70 6.78 20.60
CA VAL A 278 15.75 5.80 20.05
C VAL A 278 14.34 6.38 19.99
N LEU A 279 13.88 7.06 21.05
CA LEU A 279 12.56 7.71 21.07
C LEU A 279 12.45 8.81 20.01
N ALA A 280 13.44 9.69 19.89
CA ALA A 280 13.45 10.74 18.88
C ALA A 280 13.44 10.17 17.46
N ARG A 281 14.16 9.07 17.22
CA ARG A 281 14.17 8.38 15.92
C ARG A 281 12.85 7.73 15.60
N LEU A 282 12.19 7.09 16.57
CA LEU A 282 10.86 6.52 16.39
C LEU A 282 9.84 7.61 16.07
N HIS A 283 9.86 8.73 16.79
CA HIS A 283 8.99 9.87 16.52
C HIS A 283 9.21 10.45 15.12
N LEU A 284 10.47 10.60 14.69
CA LEU A 284 10.81 11.02 13.34
C LEU A 284 10.38 10.00 12.28
N TRP A 285 10.50 8.70 12.54
CA TRP A 285 10.06 7.66 11.62
C TRP A 285 8.54 7.74 11.38
N ILE A 286 7.74 7.93 12.44
CA ILE A 286 6.30 8.17 12.31
C ILE A 286 6.03 9.42 11.48
N LYS A 287 6.76 10.51 11.76
CA LYS A 287 6.63 11.77 11.02
C LYS A 287 6.95 11.62 9.53
N HIS A 288 7.98 10.87 9.18
CA HIS A 288 8.38 10.67 7.79
C HIS A 288 7.48 9.68 7.03
N ARG A 289 6.78 8.79 7.74
CA ARG A 289 5.97 7.76 7.09
C ARG A 289 4.50 8.13 6.98
N PHE A 290 3.96 8.79 8.01
CA PHE A 290 2.52 8.96 8.16
C PHE A 290 2.08 10.43 8.31
N VAL A 291 2.99 11.37 8.54
CA VAL A 291 2.63 12.78 8.77
C VAL A 291 2.82 13.60 7.50
N TRP A 292 1.86 14.50 7.24
CA TRP A 292 1.90 15.44 6.11
C TRP A 292 3.29 16.12 5.98
N PRO A 293 3.91 16.19 4.79
CA PRO A 293 3.37 15.90 3.45
C PRO A 293 3.38 14.43 3.03
N HIS A 294 3.78 13.51 3.90
CA HIS A 294 3.79 12.08 3.61
C HIS A 294 2.43 11.49 3.93
N ALA A 295 2.00 10.52 3.11
CA ALA A 295 0.74 9.83 3.29
C ALA A 295 0.92 8.32 3.08
N TRP A 296 0.02 7.56 3.68
CA TRP A 296 -0.18 6.17 3.32
C TRP A 296 -1.18 6.10 2.17
N HIS A 297 -0.70 5.57 1.04
CA HIS A 297 -1.49 5.39 -0.17
C HIS A 297 -2.09 3.99 -0.20
N ILE A 298 -3.41 3.91 -0.36
CA ILE A 298 -4.17 2.68 -0.52
C ILE A 298 -4.75 2.72 -1.94
N PRO A 299 -4.24 1.91 -2.89
CA PRO A 299 -4.68 1.96 -4.28
C PRO A 299 -6.15 1.56 -4.41
N LEU A 300 -6.89 2.28 -5.25
CA LEU A 300 -8.28 1.93 -5.54
C LEU A 300 -8.33 0.67 -6.43
N PRO A 301 -9.14 -0.35 -6.06
CA PRO A 301 -9.18 -1.60 -6.79
C PRO A 301 -9.67 -1.38 -8.23
N GLY A 302 -8.86 -1.81 -9.20
CA GLY A 302 -9.19 -1.72 -10.62
C GLY A 302 -8.91 -0.37 -11.29
N VAL A 303 -8.40 0.62 -10.55
CA VAL A 303 -8.02 1.94 -11.11
C VAL A 303 -6.50 2.09 -11.21
N ALA A 304 -5.75 1.53 -10.26
CA ALA A 304 -4.30 1.44 -10.36
C ALA A 304 -3.90 0.28 -11.31
N THR A 305 -3.57 0.62 -12.55
CA THR A 305 -2.86 -0.28 -13.50
C THR A 305 -1.37 -0.24 -13.28
#